data_AF-E5B9E7-F1
#
_entry.id   AF-E5B9E7-F1
#
_cell.length_a   1.000
_cell.length_b   1.000
_cell.length_c   1.000
_cell.angle_alpha   90.00
_cell.angle_beta   90.00
_cell.angle_gamma   90.00
#
_symmetry.space_group_name_H-M   'P 1'
#
loop_
_entity.id
_entity.type
_entity.pdbx_description
1 polymer ?
#
loop_
_entity_poly.entity_id
_entity_poly.type
_entity_poly.pdbx_seq_one_letter_code
_entity_poly.pdbx_strand_id
1 'polypeptide(L)'
;MDWNSLFDPTTMPDCTGETDEPAARCHQEFTHQIKLVPVASETVNLNGIPWSVHFEDKKYNAQGKTDVAGKTGRTRTPQPKKFFALAGKLSEGYRRRGGSFGTLKEVDERKILLVTAPKYPEKEVSYCSGYDFITVVAARTAPRDWRWQGGFGLTAEGKGNQYRFINCGLRQLREFPLPSKGDYSVQRIMVVFQQGYTEYDIRKINEYTKVQKARIVYVKNKNELVDFLKRRKDKKRLIKNMVFFCHGIINTASFHYAGDNVEAGEFKVDDITDVYESIFDYDAEVTTYACRAGISLDGSDLTGRDAGQKDGPAQKMADTWDVKVNAFEMRSSYVGIYGTVEEIKLANDYGEIIKDYKNELSKYEELMARGDKNAKSPHKPEDYDKNLRRYLAIKEREANEDNNGGPIDPNGSWSFPTTGNTPTGLKKRPAVIHAIGMEIMIKSKKKVYFNIYINSRGFDLWGGLYVSTEISDVCPCYSR
;
A
#
# COMPACT_ATOMS: atom_id res chain seq x y z
N MET A 1 43.86 -10.22 -32.87
CA MET A 1 43.42 -8.83 -33.08
C MET A 1 41.95 -8.78 -32.77
N ASP A 2 41.62 -8.15 -31.65
CA ASP A 2 40.28 -8.08 -31.07
C ASP A 2 39.48 -6.98 -31.81
N TRP A 3 38.48 -7.38 -32.59
CA TRP A 3 37.68 -6.50 -33.46
C TRP A 3 36.61 -5.69 -32.70
N ASN A 4 36.60 -5.74 -31.37
CA ASN A 4 35.54 -5.17 -30.53
C ASN A 4 35.80 -3.77 -29.96
N SER A 5 36.91 -3.09 -30.29
CA SER A 5 37.29 -1.84 -29.61
C SER A 5 37.32 -0.56 -30.45
N LEU A 6 36.86 -0.56 -31.71
CA LEU A 6 37.16 0.57 -32.63
C LEU A 6 35.98 1.42 -33.14
N PHE A 7 34.77 1.24 -32.65
CA PHE A 7 33.68 2.17 -32.98
C PHE A 7 32.89 2.54 -31.72
N ASP A 8 33.02 3.78 -31.26
CA ASP A 8 31.95 4.39 -30.47
C ASP A 8 30.72 4.43 -31.41
N PRO A 9 29.66 3.64 -31.16
CA PRO A 9 28.57 3.53 -32.11
C PRO A 9 27.91 4.89 -32.39
N THR A 10 28.12 5.90 -31.54
CA THR A 10 27.65 7.28 -31.77
C THR A 10 28.49 8.11 -32.75
N THR A 11 29.57 7.58 -33.34
CA THR A 11 30.40 8.28 -34.34
C THR A 11 30.07 7.95 -35.80
N MET A 12 28.98 7.22 -36.08
CA MET A 12 28.51 7.06 -37.46
C MET A 12 28.08 8.43 -38.02
N PRO A 13 28.63 8.86 -39.17
CA PRO A 13 28.30 10.14 -39.78
C PRO A 13 26.84 10.22 -40.23
N ASP A 14 26.29 11.44 -40.26
CA ASP A 14 24.97 11.74 -40.81
C ASP A 14 24.97 11.36 -42.30
N CYS A 15 24.05 10.49 -42.70
CA CYS A 15 23.84 10.17 -44.10
C CYS A 15 23.27 11.41 -44.81
N THR A 16 24.14 12.19 -45.46
CA THR A 16 23.76 13.38 -46.23
C THR A 16 23.07 13.04 -47.55
N GLY A 17 23.03 11.77 -47.93
CA GLY A 17 22.45 11.32 -49.19
C GLY A 17 23.30 11.65 -50.41
N GLU A 18 24.59 11.99 -50.22
CA GLU A 18 25.52 12.14 -51.33
C GLU A 18 25.84 10.78 -51.97
N THR A 19 25.93 10.78 -53.30
CA THR A 19 25.79 9.63 -54.21
C THR A 19 26.87 8.54 -54.12
N ASP A 20 27.81 8.66 -53.18
CA ASP A 20 28.95 7.73 -53.03
C ASP A 20 28.96 6.95 -51.71
N GLU A 21 27.97 7.12 -50.82
CA GLU A 21 27.82 6.26 -49.64
C GLU A 21 27.06 4.97 -49.99
N PRO A 22 27.46 3.78 -49.49
CA PRO A 22 26.73 2.55 -49.75
C PRO A 22 25.27 2.70 -49.30
N ALA A 23 24.32 2.66 -50.24
CA ALA A 23 22.88 2.82 -50.00
C ALA A 23 22.32 1.95 -48.86
N ALA A 24 23.01 0.86 -48.50
CA ALA A 24 22.70 0.00 -47.36
C ALA A 24 22.89 0.66 -45.98
N ARG A 25 23.68 1.75 -45.86
CA ARG A 25 23.96 2.45 -44.60
C ARG A 25 22.96 3.57 -44.29
N CYS A 26 22.36 4.19 -45.30
CA CYS A 26 21.52 5.39 -45.11
C CYS A 26 20.03 5.14 -44.90
N HIS A 27 19.57 3.90 -45.09
CA HIS A 27 18.20 3.49 -44.75
C HIS A 27 18.15 2.50 -43.58
N GLN A 28 19.25 2.38 -42.83
CA GLN A 28 19.35 1.46 -41.73
C GLN A 28 18.59 2.00 -40.51
N GLU A 29 17.54 1.31 -40.09
CA GLU A 29 16.78 1.69 -38.91
C GLU A 29 17.54 1.27 -37.63
N PHE A 30 17.76 2.22 -36.72
CA PHE A 30 18.35 1.96 -35.40
C PHE A 30 17.23 1.88 -34.38
N THR A 31 17.14 0.75 -33.67
CA THR A 31 16.07 0.56 -32.70
C THR A 31 16.58 -0.02 -31.38
N HIS A 32 15.71 0.00 -30.38
CA HIS A 32 15.89 -0.80 -29.17
C HIS A 32 14.53 -1.11 -28.55
N GLN A 33 14.42 -2.27 -27.91
CA GLN A 33 13.25 -2.64 -27.11
C GLN A 33 13.72 -3.23 -25.77
N ILE A 34 13.03 -2.90 -24.71
CA ILE A 34 13.26 -3.51 -23.39
C ILE A 34 12.15 -4.52 -23.14
N LYS A 35 12.52 -5.68 -22.61
CA LYS A 35 11.61 -6.69 -22.09
C LYS A 35 11.86 -6.87 -20.60
N LEU A 36 10.87 -6.52 -19.78
CA LEU A 36 10.93 -6.79 -18.34
C LEU A 36 10.70 -8.29 -18.11
N VAL A 37 11.57 -8.90 -17.30
CA VAL A 37 11.47 -10.33 -16.95
C VAL A 37 11.47 -10.52 -15.44
N PRO A 38 10.81 -11.56 -14.91
CA PRO A 38 10.91 -11.90 -13.49
C PRO A 38 12.34 -12.28 -13.08
N VAL A 39 12.69 -12.09 -11.80
CA VAL A 39 14.05 -12.30 -11.26
C VAL A 39 14.46 -13.77 -11.17
N ALA A 40 13.52 -14.67 -10.91
CA ALA A 40 13.70 -16.11 -10.88
C ALA A 40 12.41 -16.72 -11.46
N SER A 41 12.52 -17.84 -12.18
CA SER A 41 11.42 -18.49 -12.89
C SER A 41 10.12 -18.57 -12.08
N GLU A 42 9.13 -17.74 -12.44
CA GLU A 42 7.73 -18.08 -12.79
C GLU A 42 6.81 -16.84 -12.76
N THR A 43 5.92 -16.77 -13.77
CA THR A 43 4.56 -16.18 -13.85
C THR A 43 4.24 -14.79 -13.27
N VAL A 44 5.20 -14.00 -12.77
CA VAL A 44 4.88 -12.63 -12.34
C VAL A 44 4.32 -11.84 -13.52
N ASN A 45 3.08 -11.37 -13.40
CA ASN A 45 2.44 -10.58 -14.43
C ASN A 45 3.10 -9.20 -14.51
N LEU A 46 3.89 -8.99 -15.56
CA LEU A 46 4.57 -7.72 -15.86
C LEU A 46 3.86 -6.93 -16.96
N ASN A 47 2.57 -7.18 -17.19
CA ASN A 47 1.74 -6.36 -18.06
C ASN A 47 1.40 -5.02 -17.39
N GLY A 48 1.35 -3.94 -18.17
CA GLY A 48 0.88 -2.66 -17.67
C GLY A 48 1.90 -1.86 -16.86
N ILE A 49 3.15 -2.31 -16.75
CA ILE A 49 4.21 -1.62 -16.00
C ILE A 49 4.59 -0.34 -16.78
N PRO A 50 4.52 0.85 -16.15
CA PRO A 50 4.87 2.08 -16.82
C PRO A 50 6.36 2.10 -17.19
N TRP A 51 6.68 2.62 -18.36
CA TRP A 51 8.05 2.81 -18.80
C TRP A 51 8.20 4.13 -19.56
N SER A 52 9.42 4.64 -19.60
CA SER A 52 9.78 5.83 -20.35
C SER A 52 11.23 5.77 -20.82
N VAL A 53 11.50 6.23 -22.03
CA VAL A 53 12.85 6.39 -22.62
C VAL A 53 13.15 7.86 -22.84
N HIS A 54 14.39 8.26 -22.58
CA HIS A 54 14.82 9.65 -22.58
C HIS A 54 16.14 9.81 -23.32
N PHE A 55 16.10 10.61 -24.37
CA PHE A 55 17.22 11.03 -25.20
C PHE A 55 17.58 12.48 -24.89
N GLU A 56 18.77 12.89 -25.32
CA GLU A 56 19.15 14.30 -25.39
C GLU A 56 18.21 15.08 -26.31
N ASP A 57 17.92 14.51 -27.48
CA ASP A 57 16.95 15.03 -28.43
C ASP A 57 15.54 14.51 -28.11
N LYS A 58 14.75 15.38 -27.46
CA LYS A 58 13.46 15.04 -26.87
C LYS A 58 12.42 14.53 -27.86
N LYS A 59 12.58 14.74 -29.17
CA LYS A 59 11.64 14.21 -30.18
C LYS A 59 11.59 12.68 -30.20
N TYR A 60 12.63 12.02 -29.69
CA TYR A 60 12.70 10.56 -29.60
C TYR A 60 12.24 10.02 -28.24
N ASN A 61 11.88 10.89 -27.28
CA ASN A 61 11.37 10.44 -26.00
C ASN A 61 10.04 9.73 -26.21
N ALA A 62 9.86 8.61 -25.52
CA ALA A 62 8.63 7.85 -25.55
C ALA A 62 8.30 7.32 -24.17
N GLN A 63 7.04 7.04 -23.95
CA GLN A 63 6.55 6.44 -22.72
C GLN A 63 5.35 5.55 -23.03
N GLY A 64 5.07 4.62 -22.14
CA GLY A 64 3.93 3.74 -22.29
C GLY A 64 3.82 2.77 -21.13
N LYS A 65 3.13 1.67 -21.38
CA LYS A 65 3.05 0.53 -20.49
C LYS A 65 3.55 -0.71 -21.21
N THR A 66 4.08 -1.67 -20.46
CA THR A 66 4.49 -2.96 -21.02
C THR A 66 3.27 -3.74 -21.49
N ASP A 67 3.47 -4.59 -22.51
CA ASP A 67 2.47 -5.54 -22.97
C ASP A 67 2.41 -6.82 -22.11
N VAL A 68 1.60 -7.79 -22.52
CA VAL A 68 1.44 -9.09 -21.84
C VAL A 68 2.72 -9.92 -21.75
N ALA A 69 3.71 -9.65 -22.61
CA ALA A 69 5.02 -10.30 -22.60
C ALA A 69 6.07 -9.49 -21.83
N GLY A 70 5.67 -8.40 -21.17
CA GLY A 70 6.57 -7.49 -20.44
C GLY A 70 7.37 -6.57 -21.36
N LYS A 71 7.02 -6.46 -22.65
CA LYS A 71 7.77 -5.67 -23.62
C LYS A 71 7.32 -4.22 -23.63
N THR A 72 8.29 -3.32 -23.73
CA THR A 72 8.10 -1.89 -23.98
C THR A 72 7.81 -1.64 -25.46
N GLY A 73 7.39 -0.42 -25.81
CA GLY A 73 7.35 0.02 -27.21
C GLY A 73 8.76 0.07 -27.79
N ARG A 74 8.92 -0.33 -29.06
CA ARG A 74 10.22 -0.26 -29.74
C ARG A 74 10.55 1.19 -30.07
N THR A 75 11.68 1.65 -29.55
CA THR A 75 12.20 3.00 -29.81
C THR A 75 13.01 2.98 -31.10
N ARG A 76 12.88 4.03 -31.92
CA ARG A 76 13.45 4.10 -33.27
C ARG A 76 14.15 5.44 -33.46
N THR A 77 15.36 5.42 -34.03
CA THR A 77 16.15 6.62 -34.34
C THR A 77 16.81 6.47 -35.71
N PRO A 78 17.09 7.59 -36.41
CA PRO A 78 17.74 7.54 -37.72
C PRO A 78 19.22 7.15 -37.66
N GLN A 79 19.85 7.29 -36.48
CA GLN A 79 21.23 6.93 -36.21
C GLN A 79 21.36 6.37 -34.78
N PRO A 80 22.49 5.74 -34.41
CA PRO A 80 22.74 5.31 -33.04
C PRO A 80 22.65 6.49 -32.08
N LYS A 81 21.80 6.37 -31.06
CA LYS A 81 21.65 7.37 -30.01
C LYS A 81 21.67 6.71 -28.64
N LYS A 82 22.47 7.28 -27.75
CA LYS A 82 22.48 6.95 -26.32
C LYS A 82 21.18 7.44 -25.70
N PHE A 83 20.58 6.63 -24.84
CA PHE A 83 19.40 6.98 -24.05
C PHE A 83 19.40 6.24 -22.73
N PHE A 84 18.60 6.73 -21.80
CA PHE A 84 18.27 5.98 -20.59
C PHE A 84 16.79 5.64 -20.58
N ALA A 85 16.48 4.47 -20.05
CA ALA A 85 15.12 4.03 -19.82
C ALA A 85 14.83 3.85 -18.33
N LEU A 86 13.58 4.09 -17.97
CA LEU A 86 13.02 3.93 -16.63
C LEU A 86 11.83 2.97 -16.72
N ALA A 87 11.60 2.19 -15.67
CA ALA A 87 10.46 1.30 -15.54
C ALA A 87 9.81 1.39 -14.15
N GLY A 88 8.53 1.06 -14.06
CA GLY A 88 7.78 1.00 -12.83
C GLY A 88 7.79 2.33 -12.09
N LYS A 89 8.10 2.26 -10.79
CA LYS A 89 8.05 3.41 -9.88
C LYS A 89 8.94 4.57 -10.34
N LEU A 90 10.11 4.26 -10.89
CA LEU A 90 11.04 5.30 -11.33
C LEU A 90 10.48 6.08 -12.54
N SER A 91 9.85 5.37 -13.49
CA SER A 91 9.19 6.00 -14.65
C SER A 91 7.99 6.85 -14.21
N GLU A 92 7.14 6.27 -13.37
CA GLU A 92 5.92 6.93 -12.90
C GLU A 92 6.23 8.15 -12.01
N GLY A 93 7.21 8.03 -11.12
CA GLY A 93 7.69 9.13 -10.29
C GLY A 93 8.31 10.26 -11.11
N TYR A 94 9.15 9.93 -12.09
CA TYR A 94 9.75 10.92 -13.01
C TYR A 94 8.68 11.68 -13.80
N ARG A 95 7.64 10.96 -14.28
CA ARG A 95 6.49 11.54 -14.99
C ARG A 95 5.68 12.47 -14.09
N ARG A 96 5.31 12.04 -12.88
CA ARG A 96 4.54 12.85 -11.91
C ARG A 96 5.24 14.15 -11.54
N ARG A 97 6.58 14.15 -11.55
CA ARG A 97 7.42 15.30 -11.19
C ARG A 97 7.92 16.12 -12.40
N GLY A 98 7.26 15.99 -13.55
CA GLY A 98 7.56 16.83 -14.72
C GLY A 98 8.97 16.63 -15.30
N GLY A 99 9.54 15.43 -15.16
CA GLY A 99 10.87 15.11 -15.65
C GLY A 99 12.00 15.31 -14.64
N SER A 100 11.69 15.18 -13.34
CA SER A 100 12.67 15.20 -12.25
C SER A 100 12.56 13.94 -11.39
N PHE A 101 13.69 13.45 -10.88
CA PHE A 101 13.68 12.36 -9.91
C PHE A 101 13.24 12.81 -8.52
N GLY A 102 13.35 14.12 -8.22
CA GLY A 102 13.01 14.69 -6.92
C GLY A 102 13.76 13.99 -5.78
N THR A 103 13.02 13.50 -4.79
CA THR A 103 13.54 12.81 -3.61
C THR A 103 13.74 11.30 -3.80
N LEU A 104 13.51 10.76 -5.00
CA LEU A 104 13.75 9.33 -5.27
C LEU A 104 15.22 8.99 -5.06
N LYS A 105 15.46 7.88 -4.37
CA LYS A 105 16.78 7.33 -4.12
C LYS A 105 17.08 6.22 -5.13
N GLU A 106 18.33 5.74 -5.11
CA GLU A 106 18.76 4.56 -5.90
C GLU A 106 18.56 4.74 -7.42
N VAL A 107 18.51 5.98 -7.90
CA VAL A 107 18.16 6.31 -9.29
C VAL A 107 19.16 5.70 -10.26
N ASP A 108 20.45 5.82 -9.99
CA ASP A 108 21.50 5.39 -10.91
C ASP A 108 21.62 3.86 -10.98
N GLU A 109 21.32 3.14 -9.89
CA GLU A 109 21.23 1.67 -9.87
C GLU A 109 20.05 1.14 -10.71
N ARG A 110 19.02 1.97 -10.91
CA ARG A 110 17.74 1.57 -11.52
C ARG A 110 17.54 2.12 -12.93
N LYS A 111 18.40 3.04 -13.39
CA LYS A 111 18.43 3.53 -14.78
C LYS A 111 18.98 2.45 -15.70
N ILE A 112 18.32 2.27 -16.84
CA ILE A 112 18.75 1.32 -17.86
C ILE A 112 19.42 2.13 -18.99
N LEU A 113 20.74 2.16 -19.04
CA LEU A 113 21.51 2.90 -20.06
C LEU A 113 21.67 2.04 -21.31
N LEU A 114 21.28 2.56 -22.48
CA LEU A 114 21.25 1.82 -23.73
C LEU A 114 21.64 2.70 -24.92
N VAL A 115 21.89 2.05 -26.06
CA VAL A 115 22.12 2.68 -27.36
C VAL A 115 21.20 2.02 -28.37
N THR A 116 20.56 2.80 -29.24
CA THR A 116 19.84 2.23 -30.39
C THR A 116 20.82 1.62 -31.38
N ALA A 117 20.51 0.42 -31.89
CA ALA A 117 21.40 -0.30 -32.78
C ALA A 117 20.62 -0.98 -33.93
N PRO A 118 21.29 -1.38 -35.02
CA PRO A 118 20.65 -2.15 -36.08
C PRO A 118 20.21 -3.54 -35.61
N LYS A 119 19.45 -4.24 -36.46
CA LYS A 119 19.01 -5.64 -36.26
C LYS A 119 18.07 -5.83 -35.06
N TYR A 120 17.26 -4.82 -34.76
CA TYR A 120 16.15 -4.93 -33.80
C TYR A 120 16.53 -5.46 -32.42
N PRO A 121 17.57 -4.92 -31.76
CA PRO A 121 18.02 -5.43 -30.46
C PRO A 121 16.90 -5.37 -29.42
N GLU A 122 16.90 -6.36 -28.53
CA GLU A 122 16.05 -6.45 -27.36
C GLU A 122 16.93 -6.69 -26.12
N LYS A 123 16.70 -5.94 -25.04
CA LYS A 123 17.38 -6.13 -23.76
C LYS A 123 16.39 -6.64 -22.72
N GLU A 124 16.68 -7.82 -22.18
CA GLU A 124 15.97 -8.31 -20.99
C GLU A 124 16.48 -7.62 -19.72
N VAL A 125 15.54 -7.19 -18.87
CA VAL A 125 15.83 -6.53 -17.60
C VAL A 125 15.00 -7.17 -16.51
N SER A 126 15.66 -7.71 -15.48
CA SER A 126 14.98 -8.28 -14.33
C SER A 126 14.22 -7.20 -13.54
N TYR A 127 12.92 -7.40 -13.30
CA TYR A 127 12.08 -6.42 -12.62
C TYR A 127 11.85 -6.77 -11.15
N CYS A 128 11.07 -7.81 -10.86
CA CYS A 128 10.81 -8.27 -9.50
C CYS A 128 10.62 -9.80 -9.45
N SER A 129 10.61 -10.36 -8.23
CA SER A 129 10.32 -11.78 -7.96
C SER A 129 8.88 -12.01 -7.48
N GLY A 130 8.07 -10.96 -7.36
CA GLY A 130 6.66 -11.05 -6.98
C GLY A 130 6.17 -9.88 -6.13
N TYR A 131 4.88 -9.94 -5.81
CA TYR A 131 4.12 -8.90 -5.13
C TYR A 131 3.69 -9.31 -3.72
N ASP A 132 3.89 -8.41 -2.76
CA ASP A 132 3.49 -8.57 -1.37
C ASP A 132 2.27 -7.71 -1.03
N PHE A 133 1.31 -8.31 -0.34
CA PHE A 133 0.17 -7.67 0.29
C PHE A 133 0.28 -7.90 1.80
N ILE A 134 0.56 -6.84 2.55
CA ILE A 134 1.02 -6.92 3.94
C ILE A 134 -0.01 -6.26 4.87
N THR A 135 -0.42 -6.96 5.91
CA THR A 135 -1.10 -6.35 7.06
C THR A 135 -0.20 -6.42 8.27
N VAL A 136 -0.04 -5.33 8.99
CA VAL A 136 0.78 -5.22 10.21
C VAL A 136 -0.17 -4.94 11.37
N VAL A 137 -0.14 -5.80 12.38
CA VAL A 137 -1.03 -5.72 13.55
C VAL A 137 -0.22 -5.55 14.83
N ALA A 138 -0.69 -4.64 15.67
CA ALA A 138 -0.13 -4.39 16.99
C ALA A 138 -0.30 -5.59 17.94
N ALA A 139 0.48 -5.52 19.02
CA ALA A 139 0.40 -6.41 20.17
C ALA A 139 -1.00 -6.38 20.79
N ARG A 140 -1.27 -7.40 21.60
CA ARG A 140 -2.44 -7.38 22.48
C ARG A 140 -2.33 -6.15 23.38
N THR A 141 -3.38 -5.34 23.41
CA THR A 141 -3.40 -4.19 24.34
C THR A 141 -3.53 -4.74 25.76
N ALA A 142 -2.63 -4.34 26.65
CA ALA A 142 -2.66 -4.79 28.03
C ALA A 142 -3.93 -4.29 28.75
N PRO A 143 -4.52 -5.08 29.66
CA PRO A 143 -5.58 -4.61 30.53
C PRO A 143 -5.04 -3.48 31.42
N ARG A 144 -5.48 -2.23 31.19
CA ARG A 144 -5.13 -1.10 32.06
C ARG A 144 -5.88 -1.20 33.39
N ASP A 145 -5.16 -1.07 34.50
CA ASP A 145 -5.78 -0.76 35.80
C ASP A 145 -5.79 0.77 35.98
N TRP A 146 -6.96 1.39 35.83
CA TRP A 146 -7.13 2.85 35.90
C TRP A 146 -7.02 3.42 37.33
N ARG A 147 -6.79 2.58 38.35
CA ARG A 147 -6.79 2.99 39.77
C ARG A 147 -5.71 4.01 40.15
N TRP A 148 -4.61 4.14 39.40
CA TRP A 148 -3.44 4.94 39.80
C TRP A 148 -3.34 6.34 39.17
N GLN A 149 -4.32 6.81 38.38
CA GLN A 149 -4.30 8.14 37.74
C GLN A 149 -5.53 9.01 38.07
N GLY A 150 -6.18 8.79 39.22
CA GLY A 150 -7.21 9.71 39.74
C GLY A 150 -8.53 9.77 38.94
N GLY A 151 -8.74 8.85 38.00
CA GLY A 151 -10.02 8.69 37.30
C GLY A 151 -10.93 7.73 38.06
N PHE A 152 -12.16 8.16 38.37
CA PHE A 152 -13.19 7.33 38.98
C PHE A 152 -13.47 6.08 38.12
N GLY A 153 -13.15 4.91 38.67
CA GLY A 153 -13.65 3.57 38.35
C GLY A 153 -14.13 3.29 36.91
N LEU A 154 -13.20 2.89 36.03
CA LEU A 154 -13.54 2.09 34.85
C LEU A 154 -12.59 0.87 34.81
N THR A 155 -13.20 -0.31 34.69
CA THR A 155 -12.61 -1.65 34.70
C THR A 155 -11.56 -1.85 33.60
N ALA A 156 -10.69 -2.84 33.77
CA ALA A 156 -9.75 -3.31 32.75
C ALA A 156 -10.38 -3.32 31.33
N GLU A 157 -9.63 -2.89 30.31
CA GLU A 157 -10.10 -2.95 28.91
C GLU A 157 -10.69 -4.34 28.63
N GLY A 158 -11.94 -4.43 28.19
CA GLY A 158 -12.56 -5.71 27.88
C GLY A 158 -11.76 -6.50 26.84
N LYS A 159 -11.77 -7.83 26.90
CA LYS A 159 -10.98 -8.69 26.00
C LYS A 159 -11.21 -8.37 24.51
N GLY A 160 -12.44 -8.03 24.11
CA GLY A 160 -12.73 -7.59 22.74
C GLY A 160 -11.86 -6.41 22.28
N ASN A 161 -11.65 -5.42 23.14
CA ASN A 161 -10.75 -4.29 22.86
C ASN A 161 -9.30 -4.78 22.78
N GLN A 162 -8.84 -5.59 23.72
CA GLN A 162 -7.45 -6.07 23.75
C GLN A 162 -7.01 -6.78 22.45
N TYR A 163 -7.94 -7.45 21.76
CA TYR A 163 -7.71 -8.26 20.56
C TYR A 163 -8.21 -7.62 19.25
N ARG A 164 -8.60 -6.33 19.25
CA ARG A 164 -9.17 -5.65 18.06
C ARG A 164 -8.26 -5.66 16.83
N PHE A 165 -6.96 -5.44 17.02
CA PHE A 165 -6.02 -5.28 15.90
C PHE A 165 -5.78 -6.59 15.15
N ILE A 166 -5.61 -7.70 15.88
CA ILE A 166 -5.41 -9.01 15.24
C ILE A 166 -6.64 -9.43 14.44
N ASN A 167 -7.84 -9.16 14.95
CA ASN A 167 -9.09 -9.43 14.25
C ASN A 167 -9.22 -8.59 12.96
N CYS A 168 -8.84 -7.31 13.00
CA CYS A 168 -8.79 -6.49 11.79
C CYS A 168 -7.75 -6.98 10.78
N GLY A 169 -6.58 -7.48 11.23
CA GLY A 169 -5.58 -8.09 10.36
C GLY A 169 -6.09 -9.36 9.67
N LEU A 170 -6.73 -10.26 10.41
CA LEU A 170 -7.34 -11.48 9.86
C LEU A 170 -8.40 -11.15 8.80
N ARG A 171 -9.23 -10.12 9.04
CA ARG A 171 -10.16 -9.60 8.05
C ARG A 171 -9.42 -9.08 6.82
N GLN A 172 -8.37 -8.27 7.01
CA GLN A 172 -7.62 -7.67 5.91
C GLN A 172 -7.03 -8.71 4.94
N LEU A 173 -6.61 -9.87 5.45
CA LEU A 173 -6.13 -10.97 4.61
C LEU A 173 -7.18 -11.48 3.61
N ARG A 174 -8.47 -11.37 3.92
CA ARG A 174 -9.57 -11.77 3.03
C ARG A 174 -9.76 -10.80 1.86
N GLU A 175 -9.44 -9.53 2.08
CA GLU A 175 -9.58 -8.45 1.09
C GLU A 175 -8.39 -8.37 0.13
N PHE A 176 -7.24 -8.93 0.51
CA PHE A 176 -6.11 -9.03 -0.41
C PHE A 176 -6.39 -10.02 -1.55
N PRO A 177 -5.75 -9.87 -2.72
CA PRO A 177 -5.87 -10.85 -3.80
C PRO A 177 -5.47 -12.24 -3.33
N LEU A 178 -6.08 -13.29 -3.90
CA LEU A 178 -5.68 -14.67 -3.59
C LEU A 178 -4.18 -14.84 -3.88
N PRO A 179 -3.43 -15.49 -2.97
CA PRO A 179 -2.03 -15.76 -3.22
C PRO A 179 -1.90 -16.74 -4.38
N SER A 180 -0.81 -16.61 -5.13
CA SER A 180 -0.54 -17.53 -6.23
C SER A 180 -0.25 -18.94 -5.71
N LYS A 181 -0.62 -19.95 -6.49
CA LYS A 181 -0.37 -21.35 -6.14
C LYS A 181 0.99 -21.76 -6.70
N GLY A 182 1.92 -22.17 -5.85
CA GLY A 182 3.21 -22.75 -6.23
C GLY A 182 4.34 -21.75 -6.44
N ASP A 183 4.10 -20.65 -7.17
CA ASP A 183 5.16 -19.74 -7.66
C ASP A 183 5.46 -18.52 -6.77
N TYR A 184 4.64 -18.26 -5.74
CA TYR A 184 4.75 -17.10 -4.85
C TYR A 184 4.80 -15.71 -5.53
N SER A 185 4.37 -15.59 -6.79
CA SER A 185 4.20 -14.34 -7.52
C SER A 185 3.27 -13.34 -6.80
N VAL A 186 2.30 -13.82 -6.03
CA VAL A 186 1.47 -13.00 -5.12
C VAL A 186 1.45 -13.62 -3.72
N GLN A 187 1.83 -12.85 -2.70
CA GLN A 187 1.80 -13.27 -1.30
C GLN A 187 0.89 -12.39 -0.45
N ARG A 188 0.11 -13.02 0.42
CA ARG A 188 -0.56 -12.38 1.56
C ARG A 188 0.31 -12.59 2.81
N ILE A 189 0.62 -11.52 3.53
CA ILE A 189 1.48 -11.59 4.71
C ILE A 189 0.84 -10.83 5.86
N MET A 190 0.76 -11.47 7.03
CA MET A 190 0.42 -10.82 8.28
C MET A 190 1.65 -10.72 9.17
N VAL A 191 2.02 -9.50 9.54
CA VAL A 191 3.07 -9.21 10.52
C VAL A 191 2.42 -8.92 11.85
N VAL A 192 2.78 -9.65 12.90
CA VAL A 192 2.17 -9.55 14.22
C VAL A 192 3.22 -9.17 15.25
N PHE A 193 3.00 -8.06 15.97
CA PHE A 193 3.75 -7.79 17.20
C PHE A 193 3.30 -8.76 18.28
N GLN A 194 4.20 -9.64 18.72
CA GLN A 194 3.82 -10.84 19.50
C GLN A 194 3.41 -10.54 20.95
N GLN A 195 3.78 -9.37 21.50
CA GLN A 195 3.65 -9.08 22.92
C GLN A 195 2.20 -9.26 23.43
N GLY A 196 2.06 -9.90 24.59
CA GLY A 196 0.79 -10.11 25.30
C GLY A 196 -0.10 -11.23 24.78
N TYR A 197 0.14 -11.77 23.58
CA TYR A 197 -0.58 -12.95 23.07
C TYR A 197 -0.09 -14.22 23.78
N THR A 198 -1.03 -15.05 24.23
CA THR A 198 -0.73 -16.36 24.84
C THR A 198 -0.35 -17.40 23.78
N GLU A 199 0.21 -18.54 24.18
CA GLU A 199 0.49 -19.65 23.25
C GLU A 199 -0.78 -20.15 22.54
N TYR A 200 -1.91 -20.14 23.25
CA TYR A 200 -3.20 -20.49 22.67
C TYR A 200 -3.62 -19.49 21.59
N ASP A 201 -3.48 -18.19 21.87
CA ASP A 201 -3.76 -17.13 20.90
C ASP A 201 -2.88 -17.30 19.65
N ILE A 202 -1.57 -17.51 19.82
CA ILE A 202 -0.62 -17.69 18.73
C ILE A 202 -1.00 -18.90 17.86
N ARG A 203 -1.43 -20.01 18.47
CA ARG A 203 -1.94 -21.18 17.73
C ARG A 203 -3.16 -20.83 16.89
N LYS A 204 -4.16 -20.17 17.46
CA LYS A 204 -5.39 -19.78 16.75
C LYS A 204 -5.12 -18.75 15.65
N ILE A 205 -4.26 -17.78 15.90
CA ILE A 205 -3.80 -16.82 14.89
C ILE A 205 -3.15 -17.56 13.71
N ASN A 206 -2.23 -18.49 13.98
CA ASN A 206 -1.58 -19.29 12.93
C ASN A 206 -2.59 -20.11 12.12
N GLU A 207 -3.52 -20.77 12.81
CA GLU A 207 -4.59 -21.56 12.20
C GLU A 207 -5.42 -20.71 11.23
N TYR A 208 -5.96 -19.58 11.70
CA TYR A 208 -6.83 -18.71 10.91
C TYR A 208 -6.07 -18.03 9.77
N THR A 209 -4.81 -17.65 9.99
CA THR A 209 -3.94 -17.10 8.92
C THR A 209 -3.71 -18.13 7.81
N LYS A 210 -3.52 -19.40 8.16
CA LYS A 210 -3.37 -20.51 7.21
C LYS A 210 -4.64 -20.74 6.40
N VAL A 211 -5.82 -20.65 7.02
CA VAL A 211 -7.12 -20.70 6.31
C VAL A 211 -7.20 -19.60 5.25
N GLN A 212 -6.67 -18.40 5.54
CA GLN A 212 -6.58 -17.29 4.58
C GLN A 212 -5.45 -17.43 3.54
N LYS A 213 -4.74 -18.58 3.53
CA LYS A 213 -3.59 -18.88 2.68
C LYS A 213 -2.47 -17.83 2.80
N ALA A 214 -2.37 -17.20 3.96
CA ALA A 214 -1.39 -16.16 4.20
C ALA A 214 -0.18 -16.69 4.97
N ARG A 215 0.95 -16.00 4.81
CA ARG A 215 2.13 -16.19 5.63
C ARG A 215 2.02 -15.33 6.88
N ILE A 216 2.44 -15.85 8.02
CA ILE A 216 2.59 -15.07 9.25
C ILE A 216 4.06 -14.78 9.54
N VAL A 217 4.34 -13.59 10.07
CA VAL A 217 5.64 -13.21 10.60
C VAL A 217 5.43 -12.53 11.95
N TYR A 218 6.05 -13.07 13.00
CA TYR A 218 6.05 -12.45 14.31
C TYR A 218 7.26 -11.54 14.42
N VAL A 219 7.06 -10.36 15.01
CA VAL A 219 8.10 -9.40 15.35
C VAL A 219 7.97 -9.02 16.81
N LYS A 220 9.10 -8.72 17.46
CA LYS A 220 9.16 -8.30 18.86
C LYS A 220 9.26 -6.80 19.05
N ASN A 221 9.63 -6.06 18.01
CA ASN A 221 9.90 -4.64 18.08
C ASN A 221 9.87 -4.01 16.67
N LYS A 222 9.94 -2.69 16.62
CA LYS A 222 9.96 -1.90 15.39
C LYS A 222 11.17 -2.17 14.49
N ASN A 223 12.33 -2.48 15.06
CA ASN A 223 13.54 -2.77 14.28
C ASN A 223 13.35 -4.07 13.48
N GLU A 224 12.76 -5.10 14.09
CA GLU A 224 12.42 -6.34 13.40
C GLU A 224 11.38 -6.14 12.28
N LEU A 225 10.43 -5.21 12.45
CA LEU A 225 9.52 -4.78 11.39
C LEU A 225 10.28 -4.09 10.25
N VAL A 226 11.15 -3.13 10.56
CA VAL A 226 11.99 -2.42 9.58
C VAL A 226 12.89 -3.42 8.84
N ASP A 227 13.57 -4.32 9.53
CA ASP A 227 14.42 -5.36 8.93
C ASP A 227 13.63 -6.34 8.06
N PHE A 228 12.41 -6.69 8.48
CA PHE A 228 11.49 -7.43 7.64
C PHE A 228 11.20 -6.66 6.35
N LEU A 229 10.85 -5.38 6.40
CA LEU A 229 10.59 -4.56 5.21
C LEU A 229 11.84 -4.44 4.32
N LYS A 230 13.02 -4.13 4.90
CA LYS A 230 14.28 -3.97 4.16
C LYS A 230 14.69 -5.23 3.40
N ARG A 231 14.46 -6.42 3.96
CA ARG A 231 14.70 -7.71 3.28
C ARG A 231 13.91 -7.91 1.98
N ARG A 232 12.90 -7.07 1.66
CA ARG A 232 12.23 -7.10 0.35
C ARG A 232 13.17 -6.70 -0.77
N LYS A 233 14.08 -5.76 -0.50
CA LYS A 233 15.06 -5.29 -1.48
C LYS A 233 15.92 -6.45 -1.97
N ASP A 234 16.52 -7.21 -1.05
CA ASP A 234 17.36 -8.37 -1.38
C ASP A 234 16.57 -9.47 -2.10
N LYS A 235 15.31 -9.66 -1.69
CA LYS A 235 14.40 -10.62 -2.32
C LYS A 235 13.83 -10.12 -3.65
N LYS A 236 14.08 -8.86 -4.02
CA LYS A 236 13.49 -8.16 -5.18
C LYS A 236 11.96 -8.28 -5.23
N ARG A 237 11.31 -8.19 -4.08
CA ARG A 237 9.83 -8.23 -3.97
C ARG A 237 9.28 -6.82 -3.82
N LEU A 238 8.13 -6.57 -4.43
CA LEU A 238 7.46 -5.28 -4.40
C LEU A 238 6.18 -5.32 -3.58
N ILE A 239 5.98 -4.36 -2.69
CA ILE A 239 4.77 -4.19 -1.89
C ILE A 239 3.73 -3.47 -2.77
N LYS A 240 2.56 -4.09 -2.93
CA LYS A 240 1.40 -3.51 -3.62
C LYS A 240 0.42 -2.84 -2.65
N ASN A 241 0.20 -3.44 -1.49
CA ASN A 241 -0.68 -2.90 -0.47
C ASN A 241 -0.11 -3.20 0.93
N MET A 242 -0.07 -2.19 1.80
CA MET A 242 0.32 -2.33 3.20
C MET A 242 -0.70 -1.68 4.13
N VAL A 243 -1.17 -2.41 5.14
CA VAL A 243 -2.20 -1.92 6.07
C VAL A 243 -1.73 -2.02 7.51
N PHE A 244 -1.83 -0.94 8.28
CA PHE A 244 -1.48 -0.89 9.70
C PHE A 244 -2.71 -0.85 10.60
N PHE A 245 -2.77 -1.78 11.57
CA PHE A 245 -3.75 -1.79 12.65
C PHE A 245 -3.02 -1.67 13.98
N CYS A 246 -2.98 -0.47 14.52
CA CYS A 246 -2.29 -0.17 15.76
C CYS A 246 -2.90 1.06 16.45
N HIS A 247 -2.38 1.37 17.63
CA HIS A 247 -2.66 2.65 18.26
C HIS A 247 -1.91 3.75 17.55
N GLY A 248 -2.47 4.95 17.57
CA GLY A 248 -1.77 6.14 17.11
C GLY A 248 -1.71 7.18 18.22
N ILE A 249 -0.50 7.66 18.44
CA ILE A 249 -0.19 8.86 19.21
C ILE A 249 0.30 9.88 18.17
N ILE A 250 0.24 11.17 18.49
CA ILE A 250 0.79 12.20 17.60
C ILE A 250 2.23 11.82 17.22
N ASN A 251 2.51 11.84 15.92
CA ASN A 251 3.80 11.51 15.32
C ASN A 251 4.30 10.07 15.54
N THR A 252 3.48 9.15 16.07
CA THR A 252 3.92 7.78 16.43
C THR A 252 2.83 6.74 16.18
N ALA A 253 3.14 5.70 15.40
CA ALA A 253 2.35 4.47 15.35
C ALA A 253 2.85 3.53 16.45
N SER A 254 2.00 3.24 17.44
CA SER A 254 2.36 2.45 18.62
C SER A 254 1.83 1.03 18.53
N PHE A 255 2.75 0.07 18.40
CA PHE A 255 2.45 -1.35 18.32
C PHE A 255 2.46 -2.07 19.67
N HIS A 256 3.05 -1.47 20.71
CA HIS A 256 3.12 -2.00 22.08
C HIS A 256 2.37 -1.13 23.10
N TYR A 257 1.41 -0.32 22.64
CA TYR A 257 0.73 0.66 23.48
C TYR A 257 0.25 0.06 24.81
N ALA A 258 0.64 0.72 25.90
CA ALA A 258 0.32 0.34 27.29
C ALA A 258 0.82 -1.06 27.71
N GLY A 259 1.73 -1.68 26.97
CA GLY A 259 2.40 -2.91 27.38
C GLY A 259 3.77 -2.66 28.04
N ASP A 260 4.47 -3.74 28.40
CA ASP A 260 5.68 -3.69 29.23
C ASP A 260 6.86 -2.94 28.58
N ASN A 261 6.96 -2.94 27.24
CA ASN A 261 8.01 -2.24 26.51
C ASN A 261 7.41 -1.39 25.37
N VAL A 262 6.82 -0.26 25.74
CA VAL A 262 6.14 0.66 24.81
C VAL A 262 7.11 1.15 23.73
N GLU A 263 8.31 1.61 24.11
CA GLU A 263 9.31 2.21 23.22
C GLU A 263 9.71 1.25 22.07
N ALA A 264 9.85 -0.05 22.37
CA ALA A 264 10.15 -1.06 21.35
C ALA A 264 9.08 -1.17 20.25
N GLY A 265 7.86 -0.73 20.53
CA GLY A 265 6.75 -0.70 19.57
C GLY A 265 6.46 0.69 18.98
N GLU A 266 7.24 1.74 19.28
CA GLU A 266 7.00 3.09 18.78
C GLU A 266 7.65 3.33 17.43
N PHE A 267 6.88 3.13 16.36
CA PHE A 267 7.30 3.39 14.98
C PHE A 267 7.09 4.88 14.65
N LYS A 268 8.20 5.59 14.50
CA LYS A 268 8.31 7.04 14.34
C LYS A 268 8.85 7.41 12.96
N VAL A 269 9.07 8.70 12.74
CA VAL A 269 9.59 9.24 11.47
C VAL A 269 10.93 8.60 11.09
N ASP A 270 11.86 8.42 12.03
CA ASP A 270 13.15 7.82 11.73
C ASP A 270 13.00 6.38 11.18
N ASP A 271 12.10 5.59 11.78
CA ASP A 271 11.80 4.23 11.32
C ASP A 271 11.14 4.22 9.92
N ILE A 272 10.38 5.27 9.57
CA ILE A 272 9.84 5.47 8.21
C ILE A 272 10.99 5.73 7.22
N THR A 273 11.96 6.57 7.61
CA THR A 273 13.10 6.93 6.76
C THR A 273 14.07 5.79 6.48
N ASP A 274 14.11 4.80 7.37
CA ASP A 274 14.96 3.61 7.26
C ASP A 274 14.44 2.54 6.30
N VAL A 275 13.18 2.66 5.86
CA VAL A 275 12.56 1.76 4.88
C VAL A 275 12.83 2.26 3.46
N TYR A 276 13.37 1.39 2.62
CA TYR A 276 13.65 1.70 1.21
C TYR A 276 12.34 1.94 0.43
N GLU A 277 12.26 3.05 -0.29
CA GLU A 277 11.14 3.38 -1.17
C GLU A 277 11.03 2.45 -2.38
N SER A 278 12.15 1.80 -2.76
CA SER A 278 12.26 0.89 -3.90
C SER A 278 11.59 -0.46 -3.68
N ILE A 279 11.21 -0.82 -2.45
CA ILE A 279 10.45 -2.05 -2.17
C ILE A 279 8.95 -1.89 -2.44
N PHE A 280 8.48 -0.69 -2.77
CA PHE A 280 7.09 -0.43 -3.10
C PHE A 280 6.91 -0.36 -4.62
N ASP A 281 5.83 -0.93 -5.15
CA ASP A 281 5.53 -0.82 -6.57
C ASP A 281 5.04 0.59 -6.96
N TYR A 282 4.93 0.86 -8.27
CA TYR A 282 4.58 2.18 -8.82
C TYR A 282 3.15 2.67 -8.46
N ASP A 283 2.26 1.73 -8.17
CA ASP A 283 0.86 1.91 -7.79
C ASP A 283 0.60 1.46 -6.34
N ALA A 284 1.65 1.32 -5.53
CA ALA A 284 1.52 0.85 -4.17
C ALA A 284 0.67 1.80 -3.30
N GLU A 285 -0.15 1.19 -2.44
CA GLU A 285 -0.97 1.90 -1.47
C GLU A 285 -0.62 1.48 -0.04
N VAL A 286 -0.63 2.44 0.88
CA VAL A 286 -0.54 2.22 2.32
C VAL A 286 -1.81 2.72 2.98
N THR A 287 -2.36 1.98 3.92
CA THR A 287 -3.49 2.43 4.74
C THR A 287 -3.13 2.29 6.21
N THR A 288 -3.30 3.36 6.99
CA THR A 288 -3.06 3.32 8.43
C THR A 288 -4.35 3.62 9.20
N TYR A 289 -4.72 2.68 10.06
CA TYR A 289 -5.80 2.83 11.03
C TYR A 289 -5.28 3.24 12.41
N ALA A 290 -4.04 3.74 12.50
CA ALA A 290 -3.55 4.39 13.70
C ALA A 290 -4.28 5.73 13.92
N CYS A 291 -4.74 5.97 15.15
CA CYS A 291 -5.40 7.22 15.50
C CYS A 291 -4.51 8.43 15.18
N ARG A 292 -5.09 9.49 14.60
CA ARG A 292 -4.38 10.77 14.37
C ARG A 292 -3.13 10.65 13.49
N ALA A 293 -3.00 9.57 12.69
CA ALA A 293 -1.87 9.43 11.77
C ALA A 293 -1.87 10.49 10.66
N GLY A 294 -3.03 11.10 10.37
CA GLY A 294 -3.16 12.19 9.39
C GLY A 294 -2.81 13.58 9.93
N ILE A 295 -2.40 13.73 11.20
CA ILE A 295 -2.11 15.03 11.83
C ILE A 295 -0.84 14.98 12.67
N SER A 296 -0.24 16.13 12.98
CA SER A 296 0.97 16.25 13.82
C SER A 296 0.79 17.14 15.05
N LEU A 297 -0.36 17.82 15.18
CA LEU A 297 -0.70 18.65 16.33
C LEU A 297 -1.75 17.96 17.21
N ASP A 298 -1.51 17.93 18.52
CA ASP A 298 -2.53 17.47 19.47
C ASP A 298 -3.55 18.58 19.75
N GLY A 299 -4.79 18.17 19.96
CA GLY A 299 -5.92 19.03 20.25
C GLY A 299 -7.18 18.21 20.47
N SER A 300 -8.12 18.76 21.23
CA SER A 300 -9.49 18.24 21.33
C SER A 300 -10.40 18.83 20.25
N ASP A 301 -10.18 20.09 19.88
CA ASP A 301 -10.86 20.81 18.79
C ASP A 301 -9.84 21.51 17.90
N LEU A 302 -9.91 21.24 16.60
CA LEU A 302 -9.05 21.79 15.57
C LEU A 302 -9.86 22.54 14.49
N THR A 303 -11.07 22.96 14.83
CA THR A 303 -11.94 23.75 13.94
C THR A 303 -11.21 25.01 13.47
N GLY A 304 -11.11 25.17 12.15
CA GLY A 304 -10.48 26.33 11.52
C GLY A 304 -8.95 26.40 11.70
N ARG A 305 -8.31 25.33 12.19
CA ARG A 305 -6.85 25.27 12.42
C ARG A 305 -6.18 24.32 11.44
N ASP A 306 -4.94 24.62 11.08
CA ASP A 306 -4.03 23.63 10.50
C ASP A 306 -3.71 22.60 11.60
N ALA A 307 -3.94 21.32 11.33
CA ALA A 307 -3.66 20.23 12.26
C ALA A 307 -2.25 19.65 12.06
N GLY A 308 -1.44 20.32 11.23
CA GLY A 308 -0.12 19.86 10.84
C GLY A 308 -0.19 18.64 9.94
N GLN A 309 -1.19 18.54 9.07
CA GLN A 309 -1.36 17.41 8.15
C GLN A 309 -0.09 17.16 7.32
N LYS A 310 0.64 18.22 6.97
CA LYS A 310 1.92 18.17 6.21
C LYS A 310 3.06 17.51 6.97
N ASP A 311 3.00 17.49 8.29
CA ASP A 311 4.02 16.93 9.16
C ASP A 311 3.55 15.64 9.84
N GLY A 312 2.31 15.22 9.61
CA GLY A 312 1.76 14.00 10.15
C GLY A 312 2.47 12.74 9.63
N PRO A 313 2.48 11.64 10.39
CA PRO A 313 3.10 10.38 9.99
C PRO A 313 2.70 9.89 8.60
N ALA A 314 1.42 10.04 8.25
CA ALA A 314 0.91 9.59 6.95
C ALA A 314 1.51 10.39 5.78
N GLN A 315 1.73 11.70 5.94
CA GLN A 315 2.42 12.50 4.94
C GLN A 315 3.90 12.13 4.84
N LYS A 316 4.58 11.92 5.98
CA LYS A 316 5.98 11.44 5.97
C LYS A 316 6.11 10.09 5.29
N MET A 317 5.20 9.13 5.53
CA MET A 317 5.17 7.86 4.79
C MET A 317 4.98 8.08 3.29
N ALA A 318 4.04 8.96 2.89
CA ALA A 318 3.77 9.22 1.49
C ALA A 318 5.00 9.81 0.78
N ASP A 319 5.65 10.78 1.40
CA ASP A 319 6.81 11.48 0.84
C ASP A 319 8.06 10.61 0.82
N THR A 320 8.36 9.92 1.93
CA THR A 320 9.55 9.07 2.05
C THR A 320 9.45 7.85 1.15
N TRP A 321 8.28 7.20 1.10
CA TRP A 321 8.13 5.99 0.33
C TRP A 321 7.64 6.25 -1.09
N ASP A 322 7.29 7.49 -1.49
CA ASP A 322 6.70 7.84 -2.79
C ASP A 322 5.50 6.93 -3.13
N VAL A 323 4.52 6.86 -2.21
CA VAL A 323 3.30 6.03 -2.31
C VAL A 323 2.06 6.83 -1.96
N LYS A 324 0.89 6.29 -2.31
CA LYS A 324 -0.38 6.79 -1.80
C LYS A 324 -0.60 6.28 -0.38
N VAL A 325 -0.96 7.16 0.55
CA VAL A 325 -1.27 6.81 1.94
C VAL A 325 -2.70 7.22 2.28
N ASN A 326 -3.47 6.31 2.85
CA ASN A 326 -4.80 6.59 3.37
C ASN A 326 -4.73 6.62 4.91
N ALA A 327 -5.17 7.73 5.51
CA ALA A 327 -5.18 7.89 6.95
C ALA A 327 -6.38 8.74 7.42
N PHE A 328 -6.87 8.49 8.63
CA PHE A 328 -7.82 9.40 9.26
C PHE A 328 -7.09 10.58 9.91
N GLU A 329 -7.61 11.79 9.69
CA GLU A 329 -7.19 12.99 10.44
C GLU A 329 -7.68 12.88 11.90
N MET A 330 -8.88 12.32 12.10
CA MET A 330 -9.43 12.01 13.42
C MET A 330 -8.93 10.66 13.96
N ARG A 331 -9.28 10.36 15.22
CA ARG A 331 -9.07 9.04 15.83
C ARG A 331 -9.75 7.98 14.98
N SER A 332 -9.11 6.81 14.90
CA SER A 332 -9.73 5.62 14.36
C SER A 332 -10.64 5.01 15.42
N SER A 333 -11.87 4.70 15.05
CA SER A 333 -12.85 4.01 15.88
C SER A 333 -12.85 2.53 15.52
N TYR A 334 -12.54 1.69 16.51
CA TYR A 334 -12.69 0.23 16.43
C TYR A 334 -14.02 -0.23 17.04
N VAL A 335 -14.93 0.69 17.35
CA VAL A 335 -16.27 0.36 17.86
C VAL A 335 -17.07 -0.33 16.76
N GLY A 336 -17.76 -1.42 17.10
CA GLY A 336 -18.62 -2.16 16.18
C GLY A 336 -17.87 -3.04 15.16
N ILE A 337 -16.54 -3.18 15.27
CA ILE A 337 -15.77 -4.04 14.35
C ILE A 337 -16.20 -5.50 14.43
N TYR A 338 -16.78 -5.93 15.54
CA TYR A 338 -17.30 -7.29 15.76
C TYR A 338 -18.78 -7.45 15.43
N GLY A 339 -19.38 -6.45 14.79
CA GLY A 339 -20.83 -6.34 14.60
C GLY A 339 -21.48 -5.42 15.61
N THR A 340 -22.61 -4.87 15.21
CA THR A 340 -23.56 -4.19 16.09
C THR A 340 -24.31 -5.19 16.97
N VAL A 341 -24.98 -4.71 18.02
CA VAL A 341 -25.79 -5.56 18.90
C VAL A 341 -26.89 -6.28 18.09
N GLU A 342 -27.50 -5.56 17.15
CA GLU A 342 -28.54 -6.07 16.26
C GLU A 342 -27.99 -7.15 15.33
N GLU A 343 -26.81 -6.93 14.73
CA GLU A 343 -26.20 -7.93 13.85
C GLU A 343 -25.75 -9.18 14.60
N ILE A 344 -25.24 -9.04 15.83
CA ILE A 344 -24.84 -10.18 16.67
C ILE A 344 -26.07 -10.98 17.08
N LYS A 345 -27.14 -10.30 17.52
CA LYS A 345 -28.41 -10.94 17.86
C LYS A 345 -28.97 -11.69 16.66
N LEU A 346 -29.03 -11.03 15.49
CA LEU A 346 -29.48 -11.65 14.26
C LEU A 346 -28.67 -12.90 13.92
N ALA A 347 -27.34 -12.84 14.01
CA ALA A 347 -26.48 -13.98 13.70
C ALA A 347 -26.69 -15.16 14.67
N ASN A 348 -26.89 -14.90 15.96
CA ASN A 348 -27.20 -15.93 16.96
C ASN A 348 -28.57 -16.57 16.72
N ASP A 349 -29.60 -15.75 16.51
CA ASP A 349 -30.97 -16.20 16.25
C ASP A 349 -31.07 -16.99 14.93
N TYR A 350 -30.17 -16.73 13.98
CA TYR A 350 -30.07 -17.45 12.71
C TYR A 350 -29.74 -18.95 12.86
N GLY A 351 -29.33 -19.39 14.06
CA GLY A 351 -29.05 -20.79 14.36
C GLY A 351 -30.20 -21.75 14.03
N GLU A 352 -31.44 -21.36 14.35
CA GLU A 352 -32.63 -22.17 14.03
C GLU A 352 -32.90 -22.20 12.52
N ILE A 353 -32.75 -21.06 11.83
CA ILE A 353 -32.90 -20.97 10.36
C ILE A 353 -31.88 -21.89 9.65
N ILE A 354 -30.64 -21.94 10.15
CA ILE A 354 -29.60 -22.85 9.62
C ILE A 354 -30.01 -24.31 9.79
N LYS A 355 -30.54 -24.66 10.96
CA LYS A 355 -30.96 -26.02 11.30
C LYS A 355 -32.14 -26.46 10.44
N ASP A 356 -33.15 -25.61 10.31
CA ASP A 356 -34.34 -25.88 9.51
C ASP A 356 -33.99 -26.07 8.04
N TYR A 357 -33.23 -25.15 7.45
CA TYR A 357 -32.81 -25.27 6.06
C TYR A 357 -31.97 -26.52 5.80
N LYS A 358 -31.05 -26.89 6.70
CA LYS A 358 -30.26 -28.13 6.57
C LYS A 358 -31.13 -29.39 6.65
N ASN A 359 -32.13 -29.39 7.54
CA ASN A 359 -33.06 -30.51 7.66
C ASN A 359 -33.93 -30.65 6.41
N GLU A 360 -34.42 -29.55 5.86
CA GLU A 360 -35.16 -29.55 4.59
C GLU A 360 -34.30 -30.02 3.42
N LEU A 361 -33.04 -29.59 3.36
CA LEU A 361 -32.10 -30.00 2.32
C LEU A 361 -31.80 -31.50 2.40
N SER A 362 -31.55 -32.03 3.60
CA SER A 362 -31.34 -33.46 3.81
C SER A 362 -32.55 -34.29 3.39
N LYS A 363 -33.77 -33.85 3.73
CA LYS A 363 -35.01 -34.53 3.31
C LYS A 363 -35.17 -34.51 1.78
N TYR A 364 -34.87 -33.38 1.15
CA TYR A 364 -34.88 -33.27 -0.31
C TYR A 364 -33.87 -34.21 -0.96
N GLU A 365 -32.63 -34.28 -0.45
CA GLU A 365 -31.59 -35.18 -0.93
C GLU A 365 -32.01 -36.67 -0.80
N GLU A 366 -32.65 -37.04 0.32
CA GLU A 366 -33.21 -38.39 0.51
C GLU A 366 -34.33 -38.72 -0.49
N LEU A 367 -35.25 -37.77 -0.76
CA LEU A 367 -36.33 -37.96 -1.73
C LEU A 367 -35.79 -38.12 -3.15
N MET A 368 -34.81 -37.30 -3.52
CA MET A 368 -34.11 -37.41 -4.81
C MET A 368 -33.38 -38.76 -4.95
N ALA A 369 -32.73 -39.23 -3.89
CA ALA A 369 -32.07 -40.54 -3.88
C ALA A 369 -33.05 -41.72 -4.03
N ARG A 370 -34.30 -41.55 -3.56
CA ARG A 370 -35.39 -42.53 -3.76
C ARG A 370 -36.08 -42.42 -5.12
N GLY A 371 -35.64 -41.50 -5.99
CA GLY A 371 -36.17 -41.33 -7.34
C GLY A 371 -37.44 -40.49 -7.44
N ASP A 372 -37.79 -39.72 -6.41
CA ASP A 372 -38.95 -38.81 -6.47
C ASP A 372 -38.64 -37.61 -7.37
N LYS A 373 -39.22 -37.62 -8.57
CA LYS A 373 -39.06 -36.55 -9.58
C LYS A 373 -39.83 -35.28 -9.26
N ASN A 374 -40.72 -35.31 -8.25
CA ASN A 374 -41.54 -34.18 -7.83
C ASN A 374 -41.01 -33.49 -6.57
N ALA A 375 -39.89 -33.98 -6.00
CA ALA A 375 -39.27 -33.38 -4.82
C ALA A 375 -38.89 -31.91 -5.10
N LYS A 376 -39.29 -31.01 -4.21
CA LYS A 376 -38.98 -29.58 -4.32
C LYS A 376 -37.73 -29.25 -3.52
N SER A 377 -36.74 -28.67 -4.19
CA SER A 377 -35.55 -28.16 -3.52
C SER A 377 -35.93 -27.03 -2.57
N PRO A 378 -35.45 -27.04 -1.31
CA PRO A 378 -35.75 -25.97 -0.38
C PRO A 378 -35.14 -24.66 -0.83
N HIS A 379 -35.83 -23.56 -0.54
CA HIS A 379 -35.34 -22.23 -0.87
C HIS A 379 -34.24 -21.82 0.11
N LYS A 380 -33.05 -21.51 -0.40
CA LYS A 380 -31.96 -21.00 0.43
C LYS A 380 -32.36 -19.65 1.03
N PRO A 381 -32.36 -19.51 2.38
CA PRO A 381 -32.72 -18.25 3.01
C PRO A 381 -31.85 -17.07 2.56
N GLU A 382 -32.41 -15.86 2.61
CA GLU A 382 -31.69 -14.64 2.27
C GLU A 382 -30.49 -14.41 3.21
N ASP A 383 -29.36 -13.92 2.67
CA ASP A 383 -28.11 -13.71 3.42
C ASP A 383 -27.57 -14.96 4.16
N TYR A 384 -28.04 -16.17 3.82
CA TYR A 384 -27.70 -17.40 4.53
C TYR A 384 -26.20 -17.62 4.70
N ASP A 385 -25.38 -17.44 3.66
CA ASP A 385 -23.93 -17.70 3.76
C ASP A 385 -23.21 -16.69 4.67
N LYS A 386 -23.70 -15.45 4.72
CA LYS A 386 -23.17 -14.39 5.58
C LYS A 386 -23.54 -14.67 7.03
N ASN A 387 -24.81 -14.99 7.30
CA ASN A 387 -25.29 -15.24 8.66
C ASN A 387 -24.80 -16.58 9.21
N LEU A 388 -24.70 -17.64 8.39
CA LEU A 388 -24.04 -18.89 8.76
C LEU A 388 -22.59 -18.66 9.17
N ARG A 389 -21.84 -17.87 8.38
CA ARG A 389 -20.44 -17.55 8.71
C ARG A 389 -20.34 -16.79 10.03
N ARG A 390 -21.20 -15.79 10.25
CA ARG A 390 -21.23 -14.99 11.49
C ARG A 390 -21.63 -15.83 12.71
N TYR A 391 -22.63 -16.69 12.57
CA TYR A 391 -23.07 -17.62 13.62
C TYR A 391 -21.94 -18.55 14.07
N LEU A 392 -21.27 -19.21 13.12
CA LEU A 392 -20.13 -20.08 13.42
C LEU A 392 -18.95 -19.30 14.02
N ALA A 393 -18.70 -18.09 13.51
CA ALA A 393 -17.64 -17.22 14.00
C ALA A 393 -17.85 -16.78 15.45
N ILE A 394 -19.09 -16.43 15.84
CA ILE A 394 -19.42 -16.06 17.23
C ILE A 394 -19.10 -17.22 18.17
N LYS A 395 -19.57 -18.44 17.85
CA LYS A 395 -19.33 -19.63 18.68
C LYS A 395 -17.84 -19.94 18.85
N GLU A 396 -17.09 -19.90 17.77
CA GLU A 396 -15.64 -20.15 17.81
C GLU A 396 -14.91 -19.06 18.62
N ARG A 397 -15.32 -17.80 18.45
CA ARG A 397 -14.76 -16.66 19.19
C ARG A 397 -15.00 -16.77 20.69
N GLU A 398 -16.21 -17.15 21.10
CA GLU A 398 -16.57 -17.40 22.50
C GLU A 398 -15.80 -18.61 23.06
N ALA A 399 -15.72 -19.71 22.30
CA ALA A 399 -14.93 -20.87 22.69
C ALA A 399 -13.43 -20.55 22.86
N ASN A 400 -12.87 -19.68 22.01
CA ASN A 400 -11.49 -19.21 22.16
C ASN A 400 -11.30 -18.41 23.47
N GLU A 401 -12.26 -17.54 23.80
CA GLU A 401 -12.24 -16.73 25.02
C GLU A 401 -12.35 -17.58 26.30
N ASP A 402 -13.18 -18.63 26.25
CA ASP A 402 -13.38 -19.60 27.33
C ASP A 402 -12.15 -20.50 27.56
N ASN A 403 -11.41 -20.81 26.50
CA ASN A 403 -10.18 -21.62 26.55
C ASN A 403 -8.93 -20.82 26.95
N ASN A 404 -9.10 -19.81 27.81
CA ASN A 404 -8.03 -18.92 28.30
C ASN A 404 -7.33 -18.09 27.20
N GLY A 405 -7.93 -17.99 26.01
CA GLY A 405 -7.51 -17.10 24.94
C GLY A 405 -8.25 -15.76 24.93
N GLY A 406 -8.07 -15.02 23.84
CA GLY A 406 -8.88 -13.88 23.49
C GLY A 406 -10.00 -14.20 22.50
N PRO A 407 -10.96 -13.27 22.32
CA PRO A 407 -12.05 -13.37 21.34
C PRO A 407 -11.51 -13.13 19.92
N ILE A 408 -10.69 -14.07 19.43
CA ILE A 408 -10.17 -14.08 18.06
C ILE A 408 -11.21 -14.75 17.18
N ASP A 409 -11.73 -14.02 16.20
CA ASP A 409 -12.71 -14.48 15.22
C ASP A 409 -11.99 -15.20 14.07
N PRO A 410 -12.41 -16.43 13.68
CA PRO A 410 -11.79 -17.19 12.60
C PRO A 410 -11.83 -16.49 11.24
N ASN A 411 -12.76 -15.54 11.05
CA ASN A 411 -12.92 -14.76 9.83
C ASN A 411 -12.44 -13.30 9.98
N GLY A 412 -11.87 -12.97 11.15
CA GLY A 412 -11.52 -11.61 11.54
C GLY A 412 -12.74 -10.72 11.78
N SER A 413 -12.49 -9.41 11.89
CA SER A 413 -13.53 -8.43 12.18
C SER A 413 -14.59 -8.31 11.06
N TRP A 414 -15.83 -8.03 11.46
CA TRP A 414 -17.00 -7.89 10.59
C TRP A 414 -17.07 -6.55 9.85
N SER A 415 -16.45 -5.51 10.40
CA SER A 415 -16.19 -4.23 9.72
C SER A 415 -14.73 -3.78 9.91
N PHE A 416 -14.27 -2.87 9.04
CA PHE A 416 -13.01 -2.16 9.24
C PHE A 416 -13.22 -0.99 10.21
N PRO A 417 -12.15 -0.50 10.86
CA PRO A 417 -12.25 0.68 11.70
C PRO A 417 -12.77 1.89 10.91
N THR A 418 -13.63 2.68 11.53
CA THR A 418 -14.16 3.92 10.95
C THR A 418 -13.45 5.13 11.53
N THR A 419 -13.82 6.32 11.09
CA THR A 419 -13.46 7.53 11.82
C THR A 419 -14.21 7.57 13.16
N GLY A 420 -13.58 8.11 14.20
CA GLY A 420 -14.21 8.52 15.44
C GLY A 420 -14.74 9.95 15.38
N ASN A 421 -15.03 10.52 16.55
CA ASN A 421 -15.60 11.86 16.67
C ASN A 421 -14.59 12.92 17.16
N THR A 422 -13.32 12.55 17.40
CA THR A 422 -12.30 13.45 17.95
C THR A 422 -10.97 13.34 17.21
N PRO A 423 -10.16 14.42 17.14
CA PRO A 423 -10.54 15.80 17.48
C PRO A 423 -11.68 16.33 16.62
N THR A 424 -12.48 17.24 17.16
CA THR A 424 -13.52 17.93 16.39
C THR A 424 -12.91 18.89 15.38
N GLY A 425 -13.69 19.31 14.38
CA GLY A 425 -13.24 20.28 13.37
C GLY A 425 -12.43 19.71 12.20
N LEU A 426 -12.16 18.39 12.20
CA LEU A 426 -11.44 17.70 11.13
C LEU A 426 -12.34 16.83 10.25
N LYS A 427 -11.79 16.35 9.12
CA LYS A 427 -12.55 15.56 8.15
C LYS A 427 -12.91 14.18 8.70
N LYS A 428 -14.17 13.78 8.50
CA LYS A 428 -14.71 12.45 8.84
C LYS A 428 -14.31 11.34 7.87
N ARG A 429 -13.77 11.67 6.71
CA ARG A 429 -13.37 10.67 5.71
C ARG A 429 -11.85 10.50 5.75
N PRO A 430 -11.32 9.31 5.41
CA PRO A 430 -9.89 9.15 5.24
C PRO A 430 -9.39 10.19 4.24
N ALA A 431 -8.28 10.85 4.59
CA ALA A 431 -7.54 11.65 3.64
C ALA A 431 -6.74 10.70 2.75
N VAL A 432 -6.87 10.89 1.43
CA VAL A 432 -5.94 10.30 0.46
C VAL A 432 -4.76 11.25 0.35
N ILE A 433 -3.60 10.78 0.80
CA ILE A 433 -2.36 11.54 0.84
C ILE A 433 -1.45 11.02 -0.26
N HIS A 434 -0.87 11.94 -1.02
CA HIS A 434 0.09 11.64 -2.08
C HIS A 434 1.44 12.25 -1.71
N ALA A 435 2.51 11.63 -2.20
CA ALA A 435 3.85 12.18 -2.11
C ALA A 435 3.89 13.58 -2.75
N ILE A 436 4.34 14.58 -2.00
CA ILE A 436 4.50 15.94 -2.49
C ILE A 436 5.86 16.03 -3.19
N GLY A 437 5.86 15.73 -4.49
CA GLY A 437 7.08 15.70 -5.32
C GLY A 437 7.30 16.93 -6.20
N MET A 438 6.63 18.05 -5.97
CA MET A 438 6.74 19.22 -6.86
C MET A 438 7.78 20.23 -6.35
N GLU A 439 9.05 20.03 -6.69
CA GLU A 439 9.96 21.16 -6.89
C GLU A 439 9.86 21.58 -8.36
N ILE A 440 9.09 22.63 -8.63
CA ILE A 440 9.06 23.26 -9.96
C ILE A 440 10.32 24.14 -10.06
N MET A 441 11.40 23.63 -10.65
CA MET A 441 12.48 24.49 -11.12
C MET A 441 12.00 25.27 -12.35
N ILE A 442 11.45 26.46 -12.13
CA ILE A 442 11.30 27.44 -13.20
C ILE A 442 12.71 27.90 -13.59
N LYS A 443 13.07 27.82 -14.88
CA LYS A 443 14.24 28.49 -15.45
C LYS A 443 14.09 30.01 -15.35
N SER A 444 14.27 30.55 -14.15
CA SER A 444 14.51 31.98 -13.91
C SER A 444 15.44 32.08 -12.71
N LYS A 445 16.35 33.05 -12.68
CA LYS A 445 17.35 33.25 -11.60
C LYS A 445 16.74 33.67 -10.25
N LYS A 446 15.48 33.30 -9.96
CA LYS A 446 14.80 33.48 -8.68
C LYS A 446 14.14 32.16 -8.29
N LYS A 447 14.44 31.67 -7.08
CA LYS A 447 13.69 30.58 -6.45
C LYS A 447 12.26 31.07 -6.25
N VAL A 448 11.29 30.36 -6.82
CA VAL A 448 9.86 30.62 -6.59
C VAL A 448 9.26 29.30 -6.08
N TYR A 449 8.66 29.36 -4.90
CA TYR A 449 7.96 28.23 -4.30
C TYR A 449 6.54 28.19 -4.86
N PHE A 450 6.12 27.07 -5.42
CA PHE A 450 4.73 26.84 -5.85
C PHE A 450 4.08 25.80 -4.95
N ASN A 451 2.92 26.14 -4.40
CA ASN A 451 2.04 25.20 -3.71
C ASN A 451 0.91 24.81 -4.68
N ILE A 452 0.88 23.55 -5.10
CA ILE A 452 -0.25 23.01 -5.88
C ILE A 452 -0.97 21.97 -5.01
N TYR A 453 -2.19 22.30 -4.59
CA TYR A 453 -3.13 21.39 -3.97
C TYR A 453 -3.98 20.75 -5.07
N ILE A 454 -3.79 19.45 -5.33
CA ILE A 454 -4.69 18.70 -6.23
C ILE A 454 -5.84 18.15 -5.39
N ASN A 455 -6.99 18.81 -5.48
CA ASN A 455 -8.24 18.37 -4.87
C ASN A 455 -8.93 17.39 -5.84
N SER A 456 -9.24 16.17 -5.38
CA SER A 456 -9.99 15.19 -6.18
C SER A 456 -11.49 15.52 -6.18
N ARG A 457 -11.86 16.54 -6.95
CA ARG A 457 -13.24 16.74 -7.44
C ARG A 457 -13.21 17.24 -8.88
N GLY A 458 -13.53 16.35 -9.81
CA GLY A 458 -13.85 16.68 -11.21
C GLY A 458 -12.67 17.21 -12.02
N PHE A 459 -12.54 16.73 -13.24
CA PHE A 459 -11.76 17.44 -14.25
C PHE A 459 -12.42 18.81 -14.47
N ASP A 460 -11.82 19.89 -13.99
CA ASP A 460 -11.91 21.23 -14.58
C ASP A 460 -10.71 22.08 -14.12
N LEU A 461 -9.85 22.40 -15.10
CA LEU A 461 -8.70 23.28 -14.94
C LEU A 461 -9.16 24.73 -15.02
N TRP A 462 -9.29 25.40 -13.87
CA TRP A 462 -9.27 26.86 -13.80
C TRP A 462 -8.24 27.31 -12.76
N GLY A 463 -7.04 27.63 -13.23
CA GLY A 463 -5.98 28.24 -12.43
C GLY A 463 -6.16 29.75 -12.37
N GLY A 464 -6.58 30.29 -11.23
CA GLY A 464 -6.49 31.71 -10.92
C GLY A 464 -5.09 32.04 -10.39
N LEU A 465 -4.41 32.98 -11.04
CA LEU A 465 -3.08 33.47 -10.68
C LEU A 465 -3.21 34.52 -9.55
N TYR A 466 -2.74 34.22 -8.34
CA TYR A 466 -2.49 35.24 -7.31
C TYR A 466 -0.98 35.39 -7.12
N VAL A 467 -0.47 36.55 -7.54
CA VAL A 467 0.91 36.99 -7.28
C VAL A 467 0.82 38.05 -6.19
N SER A 468 1.27 37.74 -4.96
CA SER A 468 1.58 38.79 -3.98
C SER A 468 3.07 39.07 -4.06
N THR A 469 3.44 40.21 -4.63
CA THR A 469 4.77 40.79 -4.49
C THR A 469 4.83 41.53 -3.16
N GLU A 470 5.56 41.00 -2.18
CA GLU A 470 6.04 41.82 -1.07
C GLU A 470 7.13 42.76 -1.61
N ILE A 471 6.80 44.05 -1.68
CA ILE A 471 7.79 45.13 -1.80
C ILE A 471 8.10 45.54 -0.37
N SER A 472 9.32 45.25 0.05
CA SER A 472 9.95 45.92 1.18
C SER A 472 10.07 47.41 0.84
N ASP A 473 9.47 48.30 1.62
CA ASP A 473 10.01 49.64 1.86
C ASP A 473 9.36 50.31 3.08
N VAL A 474 10.23 50.63 4.05
CA VAL A 474 10.32 51.88 4.81
C VAL A 474 9.15 52.30 5.72
N CYS A 475 9.41 52.24 7.04
CA CYS A 475 8.73 53.05 8.07
C CYS A 475 8.66 54.53 7.68
N PRO A 476 7.55 55.22 8.02
CA PRO A 476 7.71 56.22 9.06
C PRO A 476 6.55 56.26 10.07
N CYS A 477 6.94 56.65 11.28
CA CYS A 477 6.09 57.18 12.35
C CYS A 477 5.08 58.20 11.83
N TYR A 478 3.87 58.27 12.40
CA TYR A 478 3.34 59.48 13.02
C TYR A 478 2.05 59.17 13.82
N SER A 479 1.88 59.98 14.85
CA SER A 479 0.89 59.97 15.92
C SER A 479 -0.57 60.22 15.51
N ARG A 480 -1.51 59.55 16.20
CA ARG A 480 -2.39 60.14 17.23
C ARG A 480 -3.14 59.05 17.99
#